data_AF-A0AAJ1UDQ2-F1
#
_entry.id   AF-A0AAJ1UDQ2-F1
#
_cell.length_a   1.000
_cell.length_b   1.000
_cell.length_c   1.000
_cell.angle_alpha   90.00
_cell.angle_beta   90.00
_cell.angle_gamma   90.00
#
_symmetry.space_group_name_H-M   'P 1'
#
loop_
_entity.id
_entity.type
_entity.pdbx_description
1 polymer ?
#
loop_
_entity_poly.entity_id
_entity_poly.type
_entity_poly.pdbx_seq_one_letter_code
_entity_poly.pdbx_strand_id
1 'polypeptide(L)' 'LHAQGLVAPGPRAPQRGAPYTFVTTKHFLETFGLESLLDLPDQEQLQEAGIGETGAGPETGP' A
#
# COMPACT_ATOMS: atom_id res chain seq x y z
N LEU A 1 1.41 15.73 5.89
CA LEU A 1 1.38 15.60 4.41
C LEU A 1 0.59 14.35 4.08
N HIS A 2 -0.30 14.45 3.10
CA HIS A 2 -1.51 13.66 2.95
C HIS A 2 -1.30 12.13 2.90
N ALA A 3 -2.13 11.39 3.63
CA ALA A 3 -2.46 10.02 3.26
C ALA A 3 -3.16 10.11 1.90
N GLN A 4 -2.41 9.96 0.80
CA GLN A 4 -2.85 10.24 -0.57
C GLN A 4 -3.91 9.25 -1.10
N GLY A 5 -4.60 8.49 -0.25
CA GLY A 5 -5.63 7.54 -0.67
C GLY A 5 -5.16 6.42 -1.61
N LEU A 6 -3.84 6.22 -1.72
CA LEU A 6 -3.22 5.26 -2.65
C LEU A 6 -3.45 3.80 -2.23
N VAL A 7 -3.59 3.56 -0.93
CA VAL A 7 -3.86 2.23 -0.36
C VAL A 7 -5.09 2.27 0.54
N ALA A 8 -5.89 1.21 0.48
CA ALA A 8 -7.06 0.99 1.32
C ALA A 8 -6.86 -0.27 2.17
N PRO A 9 -7.52 -0.37 3.34
CA PRO A 9 -7.56 -1.61 4.09
C PRO A 9 -8.14 -2.72 3.21
N GLY A 10 -7.37 -3.78 3.06
CA GLY A 10 -7.76 -4.96 2.31
C GLY A 10 -8.81 -5.80 3.04
N PRO A 11 -9.32 -6.86 2.38
CA PRO A 11 -10.23 -7.79 3.02
C PRO A 11 -9.57 -8.40 4.25
N ARG A 12 -10.08 -8.04 5.42
CA ARG A 12 -9.66 -8.61 6.69
C ARG A 12 -10.18 -10.04 6.78
N ALA A 13 -9.30 -11.00 6.99
CA ALA A 13 -9.75 -12.37 7.26
C ALA A 13 -10.51 -12.40 8.60
N PRO A 14 -11.62 -13.14 8.71
CA PRO A 14 -12.45 -13.18 9.92
C PRO A 14 -11.76 -13.84 11.13
N GLN A 15 -10.52 -14.34 10.98
CA GLN A 15 -9.75 -14.95 12.05
C GLN A 15 -9.22 -13.93 13.06
N ARG A 16 -9.37 -14.22 14.36
CA ARG A 16 -8.70 -13.49 15.44
C ARG A 16 -7.18 -13.58 15.22
N GLY A 17 -6.55 -12.43 15.00
CA GLY A 17 -5.11 -12.32 14.73
C GLY A 17 -4.73 -12.30 13.25
N ALA A 18 -5.69 -12.27 12.32
CA ALA A 18 -5.37 -12.11 10.90
C ALA A 18 -4.63 -10.78 10.66
N PRO A 19 -3.55 -10.79 9.86
CA PRO A 19 -2.77 -9.59 9.58
C PRO A 19 -3.62 -8.53 8.88
N TYR A 20 -3.31 -7.26 9.16
CA TYR A 20 -3.86 -6.15 8.39
C TYR A 20 -3.28 -6.21 6.98
N THR A 21 -4.15 -6.42 6.01
CA THR A 21 -3.79 -6.34 4.59
C THR A 21 -4.11 -4.94 4.10
N PHE A 22 -3.30 -4.46 3.17
CA PHE A 22 -3.55 -3.22 2.44
C PHE A 22 -3.56 -3.55 0.96
N VAL A 23 -4.52 -2.99 0.25
CA VAL A 23 -4.65 -3.15 -1.21
C VAL A 23 -4.55 -1.78 -1.86
N THR A 24 -3.97 -1.74 -3.05
CA THR A 24 -3.92 -0.53 -3.88
C THR A 24 -5.32 -0.13 -4.33
N THR A 25 -5.59 1.17 -4.39
CA THR A 25 -6.91 1.70 -4.79
C THR A 25 -6.96 2.04 -6.28
N LYS A 26 -8.13 2.40 -6.80
CA LYS A 26 -8.20 2.99 -8.15
C LYS A 26 -7.42 4.31 -8.26
N HIS A 27 -7.39 5.09 -7.18
CA HIS A 27 -6.63 6.34 -7.17
C HIS A 27 -5.13 6.12 -7.35
N PHE A 28 -4.61 4.99 -6.87
CA PHE A 28 -3.25 4.55 -7.18
C PHE A 28 -3.06 4.40 -8.70
N LEU A 29 -3.94 3.65 -9.37
CA LEU A 29 -3.85 3.45 -10.82
C LEU A 29 -3.89 4.80 -11.57
N GLU A 30 -4.78 5.71 -11.18
CA GLU A 30 -4.89 7.04 -11.79
C GLU A 30 -3.65 7.91 -11.56
N THR A 31 -3.07 7.85 -10.35
CA THR A 31 -1.88 8.65 -9.99
C THR A 31 -0.64 8.19 -10.76
N PHE A 32 -0.53 6.88 -10.99
CA PHE A 32 0.59 6.28 -11.73
C PHE A 32 0.30 6.08 -13.22
N GLY A 33 -0.89 6.47 -13.71
CA GLY A 33 -1.29 6.33 -15.11
C GLY A 33 -1.42 4.87 -15.58
N LEU A 34 -1.67 3.94 -14.67
CA LEU A 34 -1.77 2.50 -14.95
C LEU A 34 -3.21 2.13 -15.30
N GLU A 35 -3.41 1.27 -16.30
CA GLU A 35 -4.74 0.74 -16.62
C GLU A 35 -5.17 -0.37 -15.65
N SER A 36 -4.21 -1.09 -15.06
CA SER A 36 -4.45 -2.22 -14.15
C SER A 36 -3.23 -2.56 -13.32
N LEU A 37 -3.42 -3.31 -12.23
CA LEU A 37 -2.31 -3.79 -11.37
C LEU A 37 -1.34 -4.74 -12.09
N LEU A 38 -1.74 -5.28 -13.24
CA LEU A 38 -0.88 -6.10 -14.11
C LEU A 38 0.23 -5.27 -14.77
N ASP A 39 0.04 -3.96 -14.88
CA ASP A 39 1.01 -3.01 -15.45
C ASP A 39 2.00 -2.50 -14.39
N LEU A 40 1.90 -3.01 -13.15
CA LEU A 40 2.81 -2.62 -12.08
C LEU A 40 4.25 -3.02 -12.43
N PRO A 41 5.22 -2.09 -12.31
CA PRO A 41 6.62 -2.42 -12.44
C PRO A 41 7.09 -3.28 -11.25
N ASP A 42 8.26 -3.88 -11.38
CA ASP A 42 8.88 -4.70 -10.33
C ASP A 42 9.02 -3.98 -8.98
N GLN A 43 9.09 -4.77 -7.91
CA GLN A 43 9.10 -4.27 -6.53
C GLN A 43 10.23 -3.27 -6.24
N GLU A 44 11.36 -3.38 -6.94
CA GLU A 44 12.47 -2.42 -6.85
C GLU A 44 12.05 -1.03 -7.37
N GLN A 45 11.44 -0.98 -8.55
CA GLN A 45 10.97 0.25 -9.19
C GLN A 45 9.82 0.90 -8.38
N LEU A 46 8.99 0.07 -7.74
CA LEU A 46 7.98 0.55 -6.79
C LEU A 46 8.64 1.20 -5.57
N GLN A 47 9.68 0.58 -5.00
CA GLN A 47 10.41 1.16 -3.87
C GLN A 47 11.05 2.52 -4.23
N GLU A 48 11.60 2.63 -5.44
CA GLU A 48 12.16 3.89 -5.97
C GLU A 48 11.10 4.98 -6.18
N ALA A 49 9.88 4.59 -6.56
CA ALA A 49 8.72 5.48 -6.64
C ALA A 49 8.13 5.85 -5.26
N GLY A 50 8.71 5.36 -4.16
CA GLY A 50 8.27 5.65 -2.79
C GLY A 50 7.02 4.88 -2.35
N ILE A 51 6.68 3.79 -3.04
CA ILE A 51 5.52 2.94 -2.80
C ILE A 51 5.99 1.60 -2.22
N GLY A 52 5.93 1.47 -0.89
CA GLY A 52 6.41 0.27 -0.20
C GLY A 52 7.18 0.53 1.09
N GLU A 53 7.49 1.79 1.41
CA GLU A 53 7.99 2.14 2.74
C GLU A 53 6.84 1.97 3.74
N THR A 54 6.75 0.76 4.28
CA THR A 54 5.93 0.48 5.44
C THR A 54 6.36 1.44 6.52
N GLY A 55 5.57 2.49 6.74
CA GLY A 55 5.63 3.26 7.97
C GLY A 55 5.34 2.31 9.11
N ALA A 56 6.39 1.66 9.61
CA ALA A 56 6.42 1.07 10.92
C ALA A 56 5.94 2.19 11.85
N GLY A 57 4.83 1.94 12.55
CA GLY A 57 4.32 2.88 13.54
C GLY A 57 5.45 3.30 14.48
N PRO A 58 5.41 4.53 15.02
CA PRO A 58 6.46 5.03 15.88
C PRO A 58 6.71 4.02 16.99
N GLU A 59 7.86 3.40 16.88
CA GLU A 59 8.71 2.83 17.92
C GLU A 59 8.35 3.47 19.26
N THR A 60 7.41 2.85 19.97
CA THR A 60 7.13 3.18 21.37
C THR A 60 8.17 2.41 22.16
N GLY A 61 9.38 2.98 22.21
CA GLY A 61 10.42 2.53 23.13
C GLY A 61 10.00 2.81 24.57
N PRO A 62 10.42 1.97 25.54
CA PRO A 62 10.21 2.23 26.96
C PRO A 62 10.94 3.50 27.44
#